data_AF-A0A2T4S855-F1
#
_entry.id   AF-A0A2T4S855-F1
#
_cell.length_a   1.000
_cell.length_b   1.000
_cell.length_c   1.000
_cell.angle_alpha   90.00
_cell.angle_beta   90.00
_cell.angle_gamma   90.00
#
_symmetry.space_group_name_H-M   'P 1'
#
loop_
_entity.id
_entity.type
_entity.pdbx_description
1 polymer ?
#
loop_
_entity_poly.entity_id
_entity_poly.type
_entity_poly.pdbx_seq_one_letter_code
_entity_poly.pdbx_strand_id
1 'polypeptide(L)'
;MIQIAKTIKKERLRCGMTQESLAEYLNTTKATISKWENTSLYPDITMLPKLAKVFNISVDDLLNYSVTMTDEEITKISISLSKMLNRRNYDEYLSTVRDYYVSNCNEFSLLSSLLGLLMNHISYCQNEEQYNETIELAYKMIHLIEDNCDIDEIKKHAKGYKLAFQIYEGKYIDIINNVPDYDMKLGQSFMLAQAYILSGEKRKANSVIQTDMYQSLIIYLQNFTLSLTYDLHTLSIDNLEHRIFHLNKAFNIDYLYPYLTITIYYQFAQYHADKYPLKAIENLEKFCQSFDYLISDFSYHTDEFFNDIDEWFKQLPFGQRLPLNYENLLEMLYSSVLNHKSFNNIEGFENIKTKIKQIYLKKERK
;
A
#
# COMPACT_ATOMS: atom_id res chain seq x y z
N MET A 1 9.89 -17.63 -11.92
CA MET A 1 10.93 -18.54 -12.48
C MET A 1 10.33 -19.94 -12.58
N ILE A 2 10.34 -20.56 -13.77
CA ILE A 2 9.74 -21.88 -14.05
C ILE A 2 10.37 -22.94 -13.12
N GLN A 3 9.56 -23.69 -12.37
CA GLN A 3 10.05 -24.72 -11.42
C GLN A 3 9.77 -26.15 -11.91
N ILE A 4 9.78 -26.37 -13.23
CA ILE A 4 9.43 -27.63 -13.87
C ILE A 4 10.16 -28.86 -13.32
N ALA A 5 11.45 -28.74 -12.95
CA ALA A 5 12.21 -29.85 -12.37
C ALA A 5 11.60 -30.39 -11.07
N LYS A 6 11.16 -29.48 -10.18
CA LYS A 6 10.49 -29.86 -8.93
C LYS A 6 9.12 -30.46 -9.21
N THR A 7 8.39 -29.90 -10.17
CA THR A 7 7.07 -30.40 -10.55
C THR A 7 7.14 -31.81 -11.12
N ILE A 8 8.05 -32.08 -12.07
CA ILE A 8 8.25 -33.42 -12.64
C ILE A 8 8.50 -34.45 -11.54
N LYS A 9 9.40 -34.14 -10.59
CA LYS A 9 9.72 -35.05 -9.48
C LYS A 9 8.51 -35.26 -8.56
N LYS A 10 7.82 -34.19 -8.18
CA LYS A 10 6.63 -34.22 -7.31
C LYS A 10 5.51 -35.06 -7.94
N GLU A 11 5.19 -34.79 -9.19
CA GLU A 11 4.08 -35.44 -9.89
C GLU A 11 4.40 -36.89 -10.25
N ARG A 12 5.64 -37.20 -10.63
CA ARG A 12 6.10 -38.59 -10.80
C ARG A 12 5.88 -39.40 -9.52
N LEU A 13 6.26 -38.85 -8.36
CA LEU A 13 6.05 -39.50 -7.06
C LEU A 13 4.56 -39.60 -6.70
N ARG A 14 3.75 -38.58 -7.00
CA ARG A 14 2.29 -38.61 -6.80
C ARG A 14 1.62 -39.72 -7.61
N CYS A 15 2.08 -39.94 -8.84
CA CYS A 15 1.63 -41.03 -9.71
C CYS A 15 2.23 -42.41 -9.35
N GLY A 16 3.07 -42.51 -8.31
CA GLY A 16 3.70 -43.77 -7.89
C GLY A 16 4.74 -44.32 -8.87
N MET A 17 5.27 -43.49 -9.77
CA MET A 17 6.17 -43.93 -10.85
C MET A 17 7.64 -43.86 -10.42
N THR A 18 8.47 -44.80 -10.90
CA THR A 18 9.94 -44.67 -10.87
C THR A 18 10.43 -43.80 -12.03
N GLN A 19 11.69 -43.35 -12.01
CA GLN A 19 12.27 -42.60 -13.14
C GLN A 19 12.31 -43.46 -14.41
N GLU A 20 12.54 -44.76 -14.26
CA GLU A 20 12.49 -45.77 -15.32
C GLU A 20 11.09 -45.88 -15.91
N SER A 21 10.07 -46.01 -15.06
CA SER A 21 8.67 -46.12 -15.51
C SER A 21 8.24 -44.86 -16.28
N LEU A 22 8.57 -43.67 -15.78
CA LEU A 22 8.28 -42.43 -16.51
C LEU A 22 9.03 -42.34 -17.84
N ALA A 23 10.28 -42.82 -17.88
CA ALA A 23 11.07 -42.84 -19.11
C ALA A 23 10.44 -43.75 -20.18
N GLU A 24 9.92 -44.91 -19.79
CA GLU A 24 9.18 -45.83 -20.67
C GLU A 24 7.91 -45.18 -21.23
N TYR A 25 7.09 -44.55 -20.38
CA TYR A 25 5.87 -43.84 -20.81
C TYR A 25 6.14 -42.73 -21.84
N LEU A 26 7.30 -42.08 -21.73
CA LEU A 26 7.67 -40.95 -22.55
C LEU A 26 8.59 -41.32 -23.73
N ASN A 27 8.90 -42.61 -23.92
CA ASN A 27 9.88 -43.10 -24.90
C ASN A 27 11.21 -42.35 -24.81
N THR A 28 11.75 -42.22 -23.59
CA THR A 28 13.05 -41.60 -23.31
C THR A 28 13.89 -42.47 -22.37
N THR A 29 14.98 -41.94 -21.83
CA THR A 29 15.86 -42.68 -20.92
C THR A 29 15.70 -42.22 -19.48
N LYS A 30 15.91 -43.12 -18.51
CA LYS A 30 16.00 -42.78 -17.08
C LYS A 30 16.99 -41.64 -16.81
N ALA A 31 18.13 -41.64 -17.53
CA ALA A 31 19.14 -40.60 -17.42
C ALA A 31 18.59 -39.22 -17.84
N THR A 32 17.76 -39.16 -18.88
CA THR A 32 17.07 -37.94 -19.31
C THR A 32 16.12 -37.43 -18.22
N ILE A 33 15.29 -38.31 -17.64
CA ILE A 33 14.39 -37.95 -16.54
C ILE A 33 15.17 -37.42 -15.33
N SER A 34 16.26 -38.08 -14.95
CA SER A 34 17.11 -37.65 -13.84
C SER A 34 17.73 -36.26 -14.09
N LYS A 35 18.15 -35.96 -15.33
CA LYS A 35 18.66 -34.64 -15.69
C LYS A 35 17.58 -33.56 -15.59
N TRP A 36 16.33 -33.88 -15.96
CA TRP A 36 15.20 -32.97 -15.79
C TRP A 36 14.89 -32.68 -14.33
N GLU A 37 14.82 -33.71 -13.49
CA GLU A 37 14.51 -33.56 -12.06
C GLU A 37 15.61 -32.83 -11.27
N ASN A 38 16.85 -32.86 -11.76
CA ASN A 38 18.02 -32.22 -11.13
C ASN A 38 18.42 -30.90 -11.81
N THR A 39 17.53 -30.26 -12.58
CA THR A 39 17.78 -28.97 -13.27
C THR A 39 19.02 -28.95 -14.19
N SER A 40 19.55 -30.12 -14.56
CA SER A 40 20.76 -30.25 -15.39
C SER A 40 20.44 -30.15 -16.89
N LEU A 41 19.18 -30.38 -17.26
CA LEU A 41 18.63 -30.22 -18.61
C LEU A 41 17.14 -29.92 -18.49
N TYR A 42 16.57 -29.14 -19.40
CA TYR A 42 15.12 -28.97 -19.47
C TYR A 42 14.48 -29.94 -20.46
N PRO A 43 13.24 -30.40 -20.23
CA PRO A 43 12.47 -31.06 -21.28
C PRO A 43 12.31 -30.12 -22.47
N ASP A 44 12.41 -30.68 -23.67
CA ASP A 44 12.07 -29.98 -24.91
C ASP A 44 10.56 -29.61 -24.89
N ILE A 45 10.19 -28.53 -25.58
CA ILE A 45 8.81 -28.08 -25.75
C ILE A 45 7.86 -29.20 -26.19
N THR A 46 8.31 -30.17 -27.00
CA THR A 46 7.48 -31.32 -27.42
C THR A 46 7.22 -32.34 -26.32
N MET A 47 8.03 -32.33 -25.24
CA MET A 47 7.85 -33.20 -24.07
C MET A 47 6.86 -32.62 -23.06
N LEU A 48 6.60 -31.31 -23.09
CA LEU A 48 5.70 -30.67 -22.13
C LEU A 48 4.26 -31.20 -22.21
N PRO A 49 3.62 -31.31 -23.40
CA PRO A 49 2.26 -31.87 -23.48
C PRO A 49 2.21 -33.35 -23.07
N LYS A 50 3.29 -34.11 -23.32
CA LYS A 50 3.37 -35.53 -22.95
C LYS A 50 3.47 -35.70 -21.43
N LEU A 51 4.35 -34.92 -20.78
CA LEU A 51 4.48 -34.89 -19.32
C LEU A 51 3.17 -34.46 -18.66
N ALA A 52 2.56 -33.37 -19.14
CA ALA A 52 1.27 -32.89 -18.65
C ALA A 52 0.18 -33.97 -18.74
N LYS A 53 0.13 -34.70 -19.87
CA LYS A 53 -0.80 -35.82 -20.07
C LYS A 53 -0.52 -37.01 -19.14
N VAL A 54 0.74 -37.40 -18.93
CA VAL A 54 1.08 -38.51 -18.02
C VAL A 54 0.67 -38.18 -16.58
N PHE A 55 0.89 -36.94 -16.14
CA PHE A 55 0.56 -36.50 -14.78
C PHE A 55 -0.91 -36.08 -14.61
N ASN A 56 -1.66 -35.95 -15.72
CA ASN A 56 -3.03 -35.44 -15.73
C ASN A 56 -3.14 -34.03 -15.10
N ILE A 57 -2.27 -33.12 -15.57
CA ILE A 57 -2.22 -31.71 -15.20
C ILE A 57 -2.14 -30.84 -16.47
N SER A 58 -2.30 -29.53 -16.36
CA SER A 58 -2.05 -28.63 -17.50
C SER A 58 -0.55 -28.44 -17.76
N VAL A 59 -0.19 -27.91 -18.94
CA VAL A 59 1.22 -27.53 -19.22
C VAL A 59 1.66 -26.39 -18.29
N ASP A 60 0.75 -25.50 -17.90
CA ASP A 60 1.03 -24.39 -16.98
C ASP A 60 1.36 -24.93 -15.57
N ASP A 61 0.57 -25.89 -15.07
CA ASP A 61 0.84 -26.59 -13.81
C ASP A 61 2.19 -27.30 -13.86
N LEU A 62 2.51 -27.97 -14.98
CA LEU A 62 3.79 -28.66 -15.17
C LEU A 62 4.97 -27.70 -15.08
N LEU A 63 4.85 -26.52 -15.69
CA LEU A 63 5.86 -25.48 -15.63
C LEU A 63 5.93 -24.82 -14.24
N ASN A 64 4.95 -25.09 -13.37
CA ASN A 64 4.69 -24.33 -12.14
C ASN A 64 4.67 -22.83 -12.46
N TYR A 65 4.01 -22.52 -13.57
CA TYR A 65 3.78 -21.17 -14.04
C TYR A 65 2.42 -20.74 -13.49
N SER A 66 2.43 -19.98 -12.40
CA SER A 66 1.22 -19.28 -11.99
C SER A 66 1.09 -18.02 -12.85
N VAL A 67 -0.08 -17.86 -13.46
CA VAL A 67 -0.46 -16.65 -14.22
C VAL A 67 -0.72 -15.46 -13.29
N THR A 68 -0.73 -15.71 -11.98
CA THR A 68 -0.99 -14.72 -10.93
C THR A 68 0.14 -14.74 -9.91
N MET A 69 0.59 -13.55 -9.52
CA MET A 69 1.52 -13.35 -8.42
C MET A 69 0.79 -13.49 -7.09
N THR A 70 1.48 -14.05 -6.10
CA THR A 70 0.96 -14.08 -4.73
C THR A 70 1.07 -12.70 -4.07
N ASP A 71 0.17 -12.40 -3.13
CA ASP A 71 0.22 -11.15 -2.36
C ASP A 71 1.56 -10.96 -1.64
N GLU A 72 2.20 -12.05 -1.20
CA GLU A 72 3.53 -12.02 -0.59
C GLU A 72 4.64 -11.59 -1.58
N GLU A 73 4.56 -12.04 -2.84
CA GLU A 73 5.52 -11.65 -3.87
C GLU A 73 5.35 -10.19 -4.26
N ILE A 74 4.10 -9.75 -4.45
CA ILE A 74 3.76 -8.35 -4.71
C ILE A 74 4.26 -7.49 -3.54
N THR A 75 4.01 -7.89 -2.30
CA THR A 75 4.47 -7.17 -1.10
C THR A 75 5.98 -7.02 -1.05
N LYS A 76 6.73 -8.10 -1.36
CA LYS A 76 8.20 -8.05 -1.40
C LYS A 76 8.71 -7.08 -2.46
N ILE A 77 8.10 -7.07 -3.64
CA ILE A 77 8.45 -6.14 -4.73
C ILE A 77 8.15 -4.70 -4.31
N SER A 78 6.94 -4.44 -3.79
CA SER A 78 6.50 -3.11 -3.37
C SER A 78 7.41 -2.52 -2.28
N ILE A 79 7.80 -3.33 -1.29
CA ILE A 79 8.74 -2.95 -0.23
C ILE A 79 10.15 -2.69 -0.78
N SER A 80 10.60 -3.48 -1.76
CA SER A 80 11.90 -3.30 -2.40
C SER A 80 11.95 -1.98 -3.16
N LEU A 81 10.95 -1.71 -4.01
CA LEU A 81 10.84 -0.50 -4.82
C LEU A 81 10.75 0.76 -3.95
N SER A 82 9.94 0.75 -2.87
CA SER A 82 9.85 1.93 -1.97
C SER A 82 11.18 2.26 -1.28
N LYS A 83 12.02 1.25 -0.99
CA LYS A 83 13.35 1.46 -0.39
C LYS A 83 14.39 1.94 -1.40
N MET A 84 14.18 1.77 -2.71
CA MET A 84 15.15 2.17 -3.73
C MET A 84 15.33 3.69 -3.78
N LEU A 85 14.27 4.46 -3.56
CA LEU A 85 14.32 5.94 -3.57
C LEU A 85 15.22 6.53 -2.48
N ASN A 86 15.47 5.82 -1.39
CA ASN A 86 16.38 6.30 -0.33
C ASN A 86 17.86 6.09 -0.69
N ARG A 87 18.15 5.29 -1.71
CA ARG A 87 19.52 4.81 -2.01
C ARG A 87 19.98 5.11 -3.43
N ARG A 88 19.05 5.38 -4.35
CA ARG A 88 19.29 5.54 -5.79
C ARG A 88 18.57 6.79 -6.30
N ASN A 89 18.96 7.26 -7.48
CA ASN A 89 18.26 8.35 -8.16
C ASN A 89 16.88 7.88 -8.66
N TYR A 90 16.03 8.85 -9.01
CA TYR A 90 14.67 8.59 -9.45
C TYR A 90 14.60 7.84 -10.79
N ASP A 91 15.56 8.07 -11.70
CA ASP A 91 15.61 7.38 -13.01
C ASP A 91 15.77 5.87 -12.85
N GLU A 92 16.68 5.43 -11.99
CA GLU A 92 16.85 4.00 -11.69
C GLU A 92 15.59 3.38 -11.08
N TYR A 93 14.91 4.12 -10.20
CA TYR A 93 13.63 3.70 -9.64
C TYR A 93 12.57 3.54 -10.73
N LEU A 94 12.36 4.56 -11.56
CA LEU A 94 11.34 4.56 -12.62
C LEU A 94 11.63 3.48 -13.68
N SER A 95 12.90 3.30 -14.05
CA SER A 95 13.34 2.23 -14.95
C SER A 95 13.01 0.85 -14.38
N THR A 96 13.26 0.63 -13.09
CA THR A 96 12.94 -0.65 -12.43
C THR A 96 11.43 -0.88 -12.36
N VAL A 97 10.62 0.15 -12.07
CA VAL A 97 9.15 0.05 -12.12
C VAL A 97 8.67 -0.31 -13.52
N ARG A 98 9.28 0.28 -14.56
CA ARG A 98 8.99 -0.02 -15.97
C ARG A 98 9.33 -1.47 -16.32
N ASP A 99 10.45 -2.00 -15.84
CA ASP A 99 10.82 -3.40 -16.06
C ASP A 99 9.82 -4.37 -15.43
N TYR A 100 9.35 -4.09 -14.21
CA TYR A 100 8.29 -4.86 -13.57
C TYR A 100 6.97 -4.79 -14.34
N TYR A 101 6.59 -3.60 -14.82
CA TYR A 101 5.41 -3.43 -15.66
C TYR A 101 5.48 -4.26 -16.95
N VAL A 102 6.58 -4.15 -17.70
CA VAL A 102 6.74 -4.86 -18.97
C VAL A 102 6.76 -6.38 -18.78
N SER A 103 7.40 -6.85 -17.71
CA SER A 103 7.54 -8.29 -17.44
C SER A 103 6.28 -8.94 -16.84
N ASN A 104 5.35 -8.13 -16.30
CA ASN A 104 4.18 -8.62 -15.55
C ASN A 104 2.92 -7.81 -15.89
N CYS A 105 2.74 -7.42 -17.15
CA CYS A 105 1.64 -6.56 -17.58
C CYS A 105 0.25 -7.21 -17.42
N ASN A 106 0.18 -8.53 -17.27
CA ASN A 106 -1.03 -9.29 -17.00
C ASN A 106 -1.36 -9.41 -15.49
N GLU A 107 -0.50 -8.89 -14.60
CA GLU A 107 -0.65 -8.99 -13.14
C GLU A 107 -1.31 -7.74 -12.56
N PHE A 108 -2.62 -7.61 -12.68
CA PHE A 108 -3.33 -6.37 -12.35
C PHE A 108 -3.21 -5.93 -10.88
N SER A 109 -3.08 -6.88 -9.94
CA SER A 109 -2.81 -6.56 -8.52
C SER A 109 -1.42 -5.94 -8.33
N LEU A 110 -0.41 -6.41 -9.08
CA LEU A 110 0.89 -5.78 -9.10
C LEU A 110 0.79 -4.38 -9.73
N LEU A 111 0.10 -4.23 -10.86
CA LEU A 111 -0.06 -2.93 -11.51
C LEU A 111 -0.72 -1.90 -10.59
N SER A 112 -1.76 -2.30 -9.85
CA SER A 112 -2.39 -1.47 -8.82
C SER A 112 -1.40 -1.03 -7.73
N SER A 113 -0.53 -1.95 -7.30
CA SER A 113 0.54 -1.67 -6.34
C SER A 113 1.57 -0.67 -6.89
N LEU A 114 1.98 -0.83 -8.16
CA LEU A 114 2.91 0.06 -8.84
C LEU A 114 2.31 1.47 -9.02
N LEU A 115 1.00 1.58 -9.30
CA LEU A 115 0.31 2.87 -9.37
C LEU A 115 0.37 3.63 -8.04
N GLY A 116 0.13 2.93 -6.92
CA GLY A 116 0.27 3.52 -5.58
C GLY A 116 1.68 4.01 -5.30
N LEU A 117 2.69 3.22 -5.68
CA LEU A 117 4.10 3.61 -5.57
C LEU A 117 4.43 4.85 -6.40
N LEU A 118 4.02 4.89 -7.67
CA LEU A 118 4.24 6.05 -8.54
C LEU A 118 3.57 7.29 -7.97
N MET A 119 2.30 7.19 -7.55
CA MET A 119 1.56 8.30 -6.94
C MET A 119 2.23 8.83 -5.67
N ASN A 120 2.67 7.94 -4.76
CA ASN A 120 3.28 8.35 -3.49
C ASN A 120 4.72 8.87 -3.63
N HIS A 121 5.33 8.74 -4.80
CA HIS A 121 6.73 9.08 -5.03
C HIS A 121 6.96 10.11 -6.12
N ILE A 122 5.92 10.51 -6.87
CA ILE A 122 6.02 11.50 -7.94
C ILE A 122 6.57 12.87 -7.47
N SER A 123 6.36 13.23 -6.20
CA SER A 123 6.92 14.45 -5.61
C SER A 123 8.46 14.43 -5.49
N TYR A 124 9.10 13.29 -5.73
CA TYR A 124 10.55 13.13 -5.70
C TYR A 124 11.21 13.15 -7.09
N CYS A 125 10.43 13.37 -8.15
CA CYS A 125 10.97 13.68 -9.46
C CYS A 125 11.90 14.91 -9.38
N GLN A 126 13.06 14.81 -10.02
CA GLN A 126 14.10 15.83 -10.00
C GLN A 126 13.98 16.81 -11.17
N ASN A 127 13.22 16.44 -12.20
CA ASN A 127 13.00 17.23 -13.41
C ASN A 127 11.63 16.93 -14.03
N GLU A 128 11.24 17.76 -15.01
CA GLU A 128 9.97 17.66 -15.71
C GLU A 128 9.85 16.39 -16.56
N GLU A 129 10.97 15.89 -17.09
CA GLU A 129 11.02 14.66 -17.89
C GLU A 129 10.60 13.44 -17.05
N GLN A 130 11.21 13.24 -15.87
CA GLN A 130 10.84 12.19 -14.92
C GLN A 130 9.37 12.28 -14.49
N TYR A 131 8.88 13.51 -14.29
CA TYR A 131 7.49 13.77 -13.92
C TYR A 131 6.52 13.30 -15.02
N ASN A 132 6.78 13.71 -16.25
CA ASN A 132 5.97 13.33 -17.41
C ASN A 132 6.04 11.82 -17.69
N GLU A 133 7.23 11.20 -17.63
CA GLU A 133 7.39 9.76 -17.81
C GLU A 133 6.67 8.93 -16.74
N THR A 134 6.66 9.41 -15.49
CA THR A 134 5.93 8.77 -14.39
C THR A 134 4.44 8.74 -14.66
N ILE A 135 3.87 9.87 -15.09
CA ILE A 135 2.46 10.02 -15.43
C ILE A 135 2.09 9.18 -16.64
N GLU A 136 2.93 9.19 -17.70
CA GLU A 136 2.71 8.37 -18.89
C GLU A 136 2.69 6.87 -18.55
N LEU A 137 3.64 6.41 -17.73
CA LEU A 137 3.68 5.02 -17.28
C LEU A 137 2.44 4.65 -16.45
N ALA A 138 2.00 5.54 -15.56
CA ALA A 138 0.79 5.34 -14.78
C ALA A 138 -0.45 5.21 -15.66
N TYR A 139 -0.62 6.06 -16.68
CA TYR A 139 -1.75 5.94 -17.61
C TYR A 139 -1.71 4.66 -18.43
N LYS A 140 -0.53 4.19 -18.86
CA LYS A 140 -0.40 2.88 -19.54
C LYS A 140 -0.93 1.75 -18.66
N MET A 141 -0.56 1.73 -17.38
CA MET A 141 -1.06 0.74 -16.41
C MET A 141 -2.57 0.88 -16.18
N ILE A 142 -3.08 2.11 -16.00
CA ILE A 142 -4.51 2.38 -15.78
C ILE A 142 -5.35 1.89 -16.96
N HIS A 143 -4.97 2.26 -18.19
CA HIS A 143 -5.68 1.81 -19.39
C HIS A 143 -5.67 0.29 -19.52
N LEU A 144 -4.52 -0.34 -19.26
CA LEU A 144 -4.42 -1.80 -19.31
C LEU A 144 -5.35 -2.49 -18.30
N ILE A 145 -5.46 -1.95 -17.07
CA ILE A 145 -6.40 -2.42 -16.04
C ILE A 145 -7.86 -2.17 -16.47
N GLU A 146 -8.19 -0.96 -16.93
CA GLU A 146 -9.55 -0.59 -17.33
C GLU A 146 -10.08 -1.51 -18.46
N ASP A 147 -9.22 -1.80 -19.43
CA ASP A 147 -9.57 -2.56 -20.64
C ASP A 147 -9.58 -4.08 -20.43
N ASN A 148 -8.73 -4.63 -19.56
CA ASN A 148 -8.46 -6.07 -19.51
C ASN A 148 -8.69 -6.75 -18.15
N CYS A 149 -8.82 -6.01 -17.06
CA CYS A 149 -9.10 -6.62 -15.76
C CYS A 149 -10.57 -7.04 -15.67
N ASP A 150 -10.90 -8.13 -14.98
CA ASP A 150 -12.29 -8.52 -14.69
C ASP A 150 -12.69 -8.24 -13.24
N ILE A 151 -11.77 -7.71 -12.42
CA ILE A 151 -11.97 -7.47 -10.99
C ILE A 151 -12.39 -6.01 -10.79
N ASP A 152 -13.66 -5.80 -10.43
CA ASP A 152 -14.25 -4.47 -10.24
C ASP A 152 -13.51 -3.62 -9.20
N GLU A 153 -13.02 -4.24 -8.12
CA GLU A 153 -12.28 -3.54 -7.07
C GLU A 153 -10.98 -2.92 -7.61
N ILE A 154 -10.21 -3.68 -8.41
CA ILE A 154 -8.98 -3.19 -9.02
C ILE A 154 -9.27 -2.08 -10.03
N LYS A 155 -10.34 -2.20 -10.82
CA LYS A 155 -10.78 -1.12 -11.71
C LYS A 155 -11.16 0.14 -10.94
N LYS A 156 -11.83 0.01 -9.79
CA LYS A 156 -12.18 1.14 -8.93
C LYS A 156 -10.94 1.82 -8.37
N HIS A 157 -9.93 1.06 -7.95
CA HIS A 157 -8.63 1.62 -7.53
C HIS A 157 -7.91 2.34 -8.67
N ALA A 158 -7.87 1.75 -9.87
CA ALA A 158 -7.28 2.39 -11.04
C ALA A 158 -7.96 3.72 -11.40
N LYS A 159 -9.30 3.80 -11.31
CA LYS A 159 -10.04 5.06 -11.45
C LYS A 159 -9.64 6.10 -10.39
N GLY A 160 -9.45 5.68 -9.14
CA GLY A 160 -8.95 6.56 -8.07
C GLY A 160 -7.55 7.12 -8.39
N TYR A 161 -6.63 6.26 -8.82
CA TYR A 161 -5.29 6.69 -9.24
C TYR A 161 -5.33 7.62 -10.45
N LYS A 162 -6.23 7.39 -11.41
CA LYS A 162 -6.46 8.27 -12.56
C LYS A 162 -6.79 9.69 -12.12
N LEU A 163 -7.69 9.86 -11.15
CA LEU A 163 -8.00 11.18 -10.59
C LEU A 163 -6.77 11.83 -9.93
N ALA A 164 -5.99 11.05 -9.18
CA ALA A 164 -4.76 11.56 -8.56
C ALA A 164 -3.76 12.07 -9.61
N PHE A 165 -3.53 11.32 -10.68
CA PHE A 165 -2.63 11.75 -11.77
C PHE A 165 -3.19 12.92 -12.58
N GLN A 166 -4.50 13.02 -12.76
CA GLN A 166 -5.13 14.21 -13.37
C GLN A 166 -4.92 15.47 -12.52
N ILE A 167 -4.92 15.36 -11.18
CA ILE A 167 -4.55 16.47 -10.28
C ILE A 167 -3.10 16.88 -10.52
N TYR A 168 -2.18 15.91 -10.59
CA TYR A 168 -0.76 16.17 -10.88
C TYR A 168 -0.53 16.84 -12.25
N GLU A 169 -1.35 16.56 -13.25
CA GLU A 169 -1.32 17.24 -14.56
C GLU A 169 -2.07 18.59 -14.59
N GLY A 170 -2.77 18.96 -13.52
CA GLY A 170 -3.60 20.17 -13.49
C GLY A 170 -4.91 20.08 -14.29
N LYS A 171 -5.38 18.87 -14.61
CA LYS A 171 -6.62 18.62 -15.37
C LYS A 171 -7.88 18.71 -14.50
N TYR A 172 -8.01 19.81 -13.75
CA TYR A 172 -9.08 19.96 -12.77
C TYR A 172 -10.48 19.99 -13.38
N ILE A 173 -10.63 20.62 -14.57
CA ILE A 173 -11.93 20.75 -15.24
C ILE A 173 -12.48 19.40 -15.68
N ASP A 174 -11.61 18.48 -16.10
CA ASP A 174 -12.00 17.14 -16.51
C ASP A 174 -12.49 16.32 -15.33
N ILE A 175 -11.86 16.49 -14.15
CA ILE A 175 -12.31 15.86 -12.90
C ILE A 175 -13.69 16.39 -12.52
N ILE A 176 -13.84 17.72 -12.45
CA ILE A 176 -15.10 18.38 -12.03
C ILE A 176 -16.27 17.99 -12.94
N ASN A 177 -16.04 17.86 -14.25
CA ASN A 177 -17.11 17.56 -15.19
C ASN A 177 -17.51 16.07 -15.23
N ASN A 178 -16.62 15.16 -14.84
CA ASN A 178 -16.83 13.72 -15.03
C ASN A 178 -16.98 12.91 -13.73
N VAL A 179 -16.64 13.51 -12.57
CA VAL A 179 -16.81 12.88 -11.26
C VAL A 179 -18.03 13.50 -10.59
N PRO A 180 -19.02 12.70 -10.16
CA PRO A 180 -20.17 13.25 -9.46
C PRO A 180 -19.76 13.81 -8.09
N ASP A 181 -20.27 14.98 -7.73
CA ASP A 181 -20.04 15.62 -6.42
C ASP A 181 -20.50 14.75 -5.25
N TYR A 182 -21.54 13.95 -5.48
CA TYR A 182 -22.17 13.10 -4.47
C TYR A 182 -22.36 11.69 -5.01
N ASP A 183 -21.83 10.70 -4.29
CA ASP A 183 -22.08 9.29 -4.53
C ASP A 183 -22.81 8.67 -3.33
N MET A 184 -23.79 7.81 -3.60
CA MET A 184 -24.58 7.15 -2.57
C MET A 184 -23.82 5.95 -2.01
N LYS A 185 -23.37 6.04 -0.76
CA LYS A 185 -22.77 4.90 -0.05
C LYS A 185 -23.85 3.92 0.39
N LEU A 186 -23.89 2.75 -0.25
CA LEU A 186 -24.89 1.71 0.02
C LEU A 186 -24.58 0.82 1.22
N GLY A 187 -23.37 0.87 1.77
CA GLY A 187 -22.97 0.03 2.90
C GLY A 187 -22.79 -1.44 2.50
N GLN A 188 -22.10 -1.70 1.38
CA GLN A 188 -21.86 -3.05 0.87
C GLN A 188 -21.18 -3.95 1.91
N SER A 189 -20.22 -3.42 2.68
CA SER A 189 -19.52 -4.14 3.75
C SER A 189 -20.49 -4.68 4.81
N PHE A 190 -21.52 -3.90 5.16
CA PHE A 190 -22.55 -4.34 6.11
C PHE A 190 -23.39 -5.50 5.55
N MET A 191 -23.78 -5.43 4.27
CA MET A 191 -24.52 -6.52 3.61
C MET A 191 -23.67 -7.78 3.47
N LEU A 192 -22.38 -7.64 3.14
CA LEU A 192 -21.43 -8.75 3.06
C LEU A 192 -21.24 -9.41 4.42
N ALA A 193 -21.08 -8.63 5.49
CA ALA A 193 -20.98 -9.16 6.83
C ALA A 193 -22.25 -9.92 7.27
N GLN A 194 -23.43 -9.41 6.91
CA GLN A 194 -24.68 -10.16 7.13
C GLN A 194 -24.71 -11.49 6.37
N ALA A 195 -24.27 -11.51 5.11
CA ALA A 195 -24.19 -12.75 4.34
C ALA A 195 -23.26 -13.77 5.02
N TYR A 196 -22.08 -13.33 5.49
CA TYR A 196 -21.18 -14.19 6.27
C TYR A 196 -21.79 -14.67 7.58
N ILE A 197 -22.57 -13.85 8.30
CA ILE A 197 -23.28 -14.29 9.52
C ILE A 197 -24.29 -15.39 9.16
N LEU A 198 -25.10 -15.18 8.13
CA LEU A 198 -26.13 -16.12 7.70
C LEU A 198 -25.55 -17.44 7.15
N SER A 199 -24.34 -17.40 6.58
CA SER A 199 -23.61 -18.60 6.15
C SER A 199 -22.83 -19.30 7.28
N GLY A 200 -22.86 -18.75 8.51
CA GLY A 200 -22.16 -19.31 9.68
C GLY A 200 -20.69 -18.87 9.83
N GLU A 201 -20.20 -17.98 8.98
CA GLU A 201 -18.82 -17.48 8.97
C GLU A 201 -18.65 -16.19 9.81
N LYS A 202 -18.99 -16.26 11.10
CA LYS A 202 -19.00 -15.09 12.02
C LYS A 202 -17.65 -14.35 12.09
N ARG A 203 -16.51 -15.05 12.01
CA ARG A 203 -15.19 -14.41 12.02
C ARG A 203 -14.98 -13.53 10.78
N LYS A 204 -15.32 -14.00 9.59
CA LYS A 204 -15.22 -13.18 8.37
C LYS A 204 -16.14 -11.96 8.44
N ALA A 205 -17.34 -12.13 8.98
CA ALA A 205 -18.24 -11.00 9.19
C ALA A 205 -17.63 -9.92 10.11
N ASN A 206 -17.00 -10.33 11.22
CA ASN A 206 -16.33 -9.41 12.14
C ASN A 206 -15.17 -8.67 11.45
N SER A 207 -14.34 -9.40 10.70
CA SER A 207 -13.22 -8.80 9.97
C SER A 207 -13.66 -7.77 8.94
N VAL A 208 -14.73 -8.05 8.17
CA VAL A 208 -15.30 -7.10 7.21
C VAL A 208 -15.79 -5.82 7.90
N ILE A 209 -16.52 -5.95 9.02
CA ILE A 209 -17.06 -4.78 9.74
C ILE A 209 -15.95 -3.95 10.35
N GLN A 210 -14.98 -4.59 11.04
CA GLN A 210 -13.88 -3.85 11.67
C GLN A 210 -13.03 -3.13 10.62
N THR A 211 -12.75 -3.78 9.48
CA THR A 211 -12.00 -3.18 8.37
C THR A 211 -12.74 -1.95 7.81
N ASP A 212 -14.04 -2.06 7.56
CA ASP A 212 -14.87 -0.95 7.06
C ASP A 212 -14.90 0.24 8.03
N MET A 213 -15.03 -0.04 9.33
CA MET A 213 -14.97 0.99 10.38
C MET A 213 -13.59 1.66 10.46
N TYR A 214 -12.52 0.87 10.42
CA TYR A 214 -11.14 1.36 10.46
C TYR A 214 -10.82 2.26 9.27
N GLN A 215 -11.20 1.83 8.06
CA GLN A 215 -11.04 2.62 6.84
C GLN A 215 -11.92 3.88 6.84
N SER A 216 -13.13 3.80 7.39
CA SER A 216 -14.01 4.97 7.52
C SER A 216 -13.41 6.05 8.42
N LEU A 217 -12.72 5.67 9.51
CA LEU A 217 -11.99 6.62 10.36
C LEU A 217 -10.82 7.26 9.61
N ILE A 218 -10.06 6.49 8.81
CA ILE A 218 -8.99 7.05 7.95
C ILE A 218 -9.56 8.13 7.03
N ILE A 219 -10.63 7.82 6.29
CA ILE A 219 -11.25 8.75 5.35
C ILE A 219 -11.79 9.98 6.09
N TYR A 220 -12.40 9.79 7.26
CA TYR A 220 -12.86 10.91 8.08
C TYR A 220 -11.72 11.85 8.46
N LEU A 221 -10.59 11.31 8.96
CA LEU A 221 -9.43 12.10 9.35
C LEU A 221 -8.77 12.82 8.16
N GLN A 222 -8.72 12.18 6.99
CA GLN A 222 -8.25 12.81 5.75
C GLN A 222 -9.14 13.98 5.34
N ASN A 223 -10.46 13.80 5.32
CA ASN A 223 -11.42 14.85 5.00
C ASN A 223 -11.38 15.99 6.03
N PHE A 224 -11.22 15.66 7.31
CA PHE A 224 -11.08 16.63 8.39
C PHE A 224 -9.81 17.47 8.21
N THR A 225 -8.69 16.82 7.89
CA THR A 225 -7.41 17.49 7.60
C THR A 225 -7.53 18.41 6.39
N LEU A 226 -8.19 17.96 5.33
CA LEU A 226 -8.46 18.77 4.13
C LEU A 226 -9.30 20.00 4.48
N SER A 227 -10.37 19.81 5.27
CA SER A 227 -11.23 20.88 5.73
C SER A 227 -10.47 21.93 6.54
N LEU A 228 -9.57 21.52 7.44
CA LEU A 228 -8.69 22.44 8.17
C LEU A 228 -7.71 23.17 7.25
N THR A 229 -7.03 22.43 6.38
CA THR A 229 -5.94 22.96 5.53
C THR A 229 -6.45 24.05 4.59
N TYR A 230 -7.68 23.92 4.11
CA TYR A 230 -8.30 24.85 3.16
C TYR A 230 -9.40 25.73 3.77
N ASP A 231 -9.50 25.81 5.11
CA ASP A 231 -10.48 26.64 5.83
C ASP A 231 -11.94 26.40 5.36
N LEU A 232 -12.29 25.14 5.08
CA LEU A 232 -13.62 24.74 4.60
C LEU A 232 -14.64 24.57 5.73
N HIS A 233 -14.39 25.17 6.89
CA HIS A 233 -15.17 25.00 8.10
C HIS A 233 -15.82 26.31 8.54
N THR A 234 -17.03 26.20 9.10
CA THR A 234 -17.74 27.36 9.67
C THR A 234 -17.59 27.47 11.18
N LEU A 235 -17.18 26.38 11.83
CA LEU A 235 -16.96 26.33 13.28
C LEU A 235 -15.59 26.89 13.65
N SER A 236 -15.47 27.37 14.89
CA SER A 236 -14.16 27.79 15.43
C SER A 236 -13.20 26.61 15.56
N ILE A 237 -11.90 26.89 15.46
CA ILE A 237 -10.84 25.90 15.69
C ILE A 237 -11.00 25.22 17.05
N ASP A 238 -11.31 25.96 18.11
CA ASP A 238 -11.59 25.38 19.43
C ASP A 238 -12.68 24.28 19.39
N ASN A 239 -13.76 24.48 18.62
CA ASN A 239 -14.79 23.45 18.46
C ASN A 239 -14.27 22.23 17.68
N LEU A 240 -13.42 22.44 16.69
CA LEU A 240 -12.83 21.36 15.89
C LEU A 240 -11.82 20.55 16.72
N GLU A 241 -11.01 21.21 17.55
CA GLU A 241 -10.12 20.56 18.52
C GLU A 241 -10.90 19.66 19.49
N HIS A 242 -12.03 20.15 20.02
CA HIS A 242 -12.89 19.33 20.88
C HIS A 242 -13.39 18.06 20.18
N ARG A 243 -13.73 18.13 18.89
CA ARG A 243 -14.16 16.95 18.11
C ARG A 243 -13.04 15.93 17.99
N ILE A 244 -11.82 16.37 17.67
CA ILE A 244 -10.65 15.49 17.59
C ILE A 244 -10.31 14.89 18.95
N PHE A 245 -10.37 15.68 20.01
CA PHE A 245 -10.17 15.19 21.38
C PHE A 245 -11.15 14.07 21.74
N HIS A 246 -12.45 14.26 21.48
CA HIS A 246 -13.46 13.24 21.79
C HIS A 246 -13.36 12.02 20.88
N LEU A 247 -13.01 12.21 19.60
CA LEU A 247 -12.76 11.10 18.68
C LEU A 247 -11.56 10.26 19.15
N ASN A 248 -10.49 10.91 19.61
CA ASN A 248 -9.34 10.24 20.19
C ASN A 248 -9.67 9.52 21.50
N LYS A 249 -10.50 10.11 22.37
CA LYS A 249 -10.98 9.43 23.56
C LYS A 249 -11.83 8.19 23.25
N ALA A 250 -12.56 8.21 22.14
CA ALA A 250 -13.43 7.11 21.74
C ALA A 250 -12.67 5.97 21.04
N PHE A 251 -11.71 6.30 20.17
CA PHE A 251 -11.08 5.32 19.26
C PHE A 251 -9.55 5.28 19.33
N ASN A 252 -8.91 6.06 20.21
CA ASN A 252 -7.45 6.08 20.32
C ASN A 252 -6.73 6.43 18.99
N ILE A 253 -7.28 7.39 18.24
CA ILE A 253 -6.82 7.76 16.89
C ILE A 253 -5.36 8.26 16.85
N ASP A 254 -4.84 8.80 17.95
CA ASP A 254 -3.43 9.24 18.03
C ASP A 254 -2.47 8.05 17.89
N TYR A 255 -2.86 6.91 18.44
CA TYR A 255 -2.13 5.66 18.33
C TYR A 255 -2.49 4.89 17.07
N LEU A 256 -3.76 4.80 16.67
CA LEU A 256 -4.14 4.07 15.46
C LEU A 256 -3.64 4.72 14.16
N TYR A 257 -3.69 6.05 14.10
CA TYR A 257 -3.42 6.83 12.89
C TYR A 257 -2.44 7.99 13.16
N PRO A 258 -1.26 7.74 13.73
CA PRO A 258 -0.32 8.80 14.07
C PRO A 258 0.06 9.62 12.84
N TYR A 259 0.22 8.98 11.67
CA TYR A 259 0.54 9.65 10.41
C TYR A 259 -0.53 10.65 9.93
N LEU A 260 -1.78 10.56 10.40
CA LEU A 260 -2.84 11.53 10.10
C LEU A 260 -2.98 12.58 11.21
N THR A 261 -2.96 12.14 12.47
CA THR A 261 -3.17 13.03 13.62
C THR A 261 -2.04 14.04 13.80
N ILE A 262 -0.80 13.68 13.46
CA ILE A 262 0.35 14.61 13.42
C ILE A 262 0.02 15.85 12.59
N THR A 263 -0.52 15.68 11.39
CA THR A 263 -0.85 16.78 10.49
C THR A 263 -1.97 17.65 11.06
N ILE A 264 -2.98 17.04 11.70
CA ILE A 264 -4.07 17.76 12.35
C ILE A 264 -3.54 18.64 13.50
N TYR A 265 -2.75 18.06 14.41
CA TYR A 265 -2.18 18.81 15.52
C TYR A 265 -1.20 19.90 15.06
N TYR A 266 -0.47 19.66 13.98
CA TYR A 266 0.37 20.68 13.36
C TYR A 266 -0.48 21.87 12.86
N GLN A 267 -1.60 21.62 12.16
CA GLN A 267 -2.51 22.69 11.70
C GLN A 267 -3.10 23.49 12.87
N PHE A 268 -3.53 22.82 13.95
CA PHE A 268 -4.00 23.50 15.15
C PHE A 268 -2.90 24.35 15.80
N ALA A 269 -1.68 23.81 15.91
CA ALA A 269 -0.55 24.56 16.44
C ALA A 269 -0.26 25.81 15.60
N GLN A 270 -0.25 25.70 14.27
CA GLN A 270 -0.05 26.82 13.36
C GLN A 270 -1.11 27.91 13.56
N TYR A 271 -2.39 27.52 13.66
CA TYR A 271 -3.48 28.45 13.90
C TYR A 271 -3.34 29.20 15.23
N HIS A 272 -2.93 28.49 16.28
CA HIS A 272 -2.82 29.04 17.63
C HIS A 272 -1.53 29.84 17.87
N ALA A 273 -0.50 29.67 17.03
CA ALA A 273 0.83 30.24 17.24
C ALA A 273 0.83 31.72 17.62
N ASP A 274 0.07 32.53 16.87
CA ASP A 274 0.03 33.98 17.06
C ASP A 274 -1.09 34.45 18.00
N LYS A 275 -2.10 33.61 18.26
CA LYS A 275 -3.32 33.99 19.00
C LYS A 275 -3.35 33.46 20.43
N TYR A 276 -2.98 32.19 20.61
CA TYR A 276 -3.07 31.47 21.87
C TYR A 276 -1.84 30.57 22.05
N PRO A 277 -0.67 31.14 22.39
CA PRO A 277 0.61 30.44 22.35
C PRO A 277 0.67 29.16 23.21
N LEU A 278 -0.03 29.15 24.35
CA LEU A 278 -0.14 27.95 25.20
C LEU A 278 -0.84 26.78 24.48
N LYS A 279 -1.95 27.05 23.78
CA LYS A 279 -2.65 26.04 22.97
C LYS A 279 -1.78 25.53 21.81
N ALA A 280 -0.94 26.39 21.24
CA ALA A 280 0.01 25.96 20.22
C ALA A 280 1.02 24.95 20.78
N ILE A 281 1.56 25.21 21.99
CA ILE A 281 2.44 24.25 22.68
C ILE A 281 1.70 22.93 22.98
N GLU A 282 0.47 22.98 23.52
CA GLU A 282 -0.31 21.77 23.81
C GLU A 282 -0.52 20.90 22.56
N ASN A 283 -0.80 21.53 21.41
CA ASN A 283 -0.91 20.80 20.14
C ASN A 283 0.43 20.28 19.64
N LEU A 284 1.53 21.02 19.82
CA LEU A 284 2.87 20.53 19.51
C LEU A 284 3.30 19.36 20.42
N GLU A 285 2.81 19.29 21.66
CA GLU A 285 3.04 18.13 22.51
C GLU A 285 2.32 16.88 22.01
N LYS A 286 1.06 17.03 21.56
CA LYS A 286 0.30 15.95 20.91
C LYS A 286 0.93 15.53 19.59
N PHE A 287 1.42 16.49 18.80
CA PHE A 287 2.24 16.23 17.62
C PHE A 287 3.44 15.35 17.99
N CYS A 288 4.21 15.72 19.02
CA CYS A 288 5.36 14.92 19.45
C CYS A 288 4.94 13.50 19.87
N GLN A 289 3.81 13.35 20.56
CA GLN A 289 3.30 12.03 20.95
C GLN A 289 2.99 11.16 19.73
N SER A 290 2.18 11.66 18.79
CA SER A 290 1.86 10.92 17.57
C SER A 290 3.11 10.66 16.72
N PHE A 291 4.05 11.60 16.67
CA PHE A 291 5.33 11.42 16.00
C PHE A 291 6.17 10.29 16.63
N ASP A 292 6.13 10.16 17.96
CA ASP A 292 6.81 9.07 18.65
C ASP A 292 6.20 7.70 18.33
N TYR A 293 4.87 7.60 18.24
CA TYR A 293 4.20 6.38 17.79
C TYR A 293 4.62 6.03 16.35
N LEU A 294 4.61 7.00 15.43
CA LEU A 294 4.96 6.79 14.02
C LEU A 294 6.41 6.30 13.83
N ILE A 295 7.36 6.88 14.57
CA ILE A 295 8.75 6.43 14.52
C ILE A 295 8.91 5.06 15.18
N SER A 296 8.20 4.82 16.28
CA SER A 296 8.27 3.57 17.03
C SER A 296 7.64 2.39 16.28
N ASP A 297 6.70 2.62 15.38
CA ASP A 297 6.22 1.64 14.41
C ASP A 297 5.62 2.33 13.16
N PHE A 298 6.24 2.12 11.99
CA PHE A 298 5.85 2.76 10.74
C PHE A 298 4.88 1.89 9.92
N SER A 299 3.76 1.55 10.57
CA SER A 299 2.78 0.59 10.10
C SER A 299 1.38 1.10 10.44
N TYR A 300 0.35 0.48 9.88
CA TYR A 300 -1.00 0.60 10.40
C TYR A 300 -1.07 -0.06 11.78
N HIS A 301 -1.53 0.67 12.80
CA HIS A 301 -1.60 0.15 14.17
C HIS A 301 -2.97 -0.47 14.43
N THR A 302 -3.02 -1.45 15.32
CA THR A 302 -4.23 -2.11 15.79
C THR A 302 -4.34 -2.00 17.31
N ASP A 303 -5.55 -2.14 17.84
CA ASP A 303 -5.81 -2.17 19.27
C ASP A 303 -6.83 -3.25 19.65
N GLU A 304 -7.28 -3.24 20.90
CA GLU A 304 -8.25 -4.22 21.40
C GLU A 304 -9.60 -4.16 20.68
N PHE A 305 -9.95 -3.02 20.08
CA PHE A 305 -11.17 -2.82 19.31
C PHE A 305 -11.00 -3.26 17.85
N PHE A 306 -9.91 -2.85 17.19
CA PHE A 306 -9.55 -3.23 15.82
C PHE A 306 -8.61 -4.43 15.79
N ASN A 307 -9.09 -5.56 16.29
CA ASN A 307 -8.29 -6.78 16.52
C ASN A 307 -8.44 -7.88 15.46
N ASP A 308 -9.27 -7.69 14.44
CA ASP A 308 -9.59 -8.69 13.40
C ASP A 308 -9.45 -8.10 11.99
N ILE A 309 -8.42 -7.29 11.77
CA ILE A 309 -8.15 -6.62 10.48
C ILE A 309 -6.88 -7.11 9.76
N ASP A 310 -6.21 -8.15 10.29
CA ASP A 310 -4.97 -8.67 9.72
C ASP A 310 -5.14 -9.26 8.32
N GLU A 311 -6.30 -9.85 8.02
CA GLU A 311 -6.61 -10.35 6.68
C GLU A 311 -6.68 -9.22 5.65
N TRP A 312 -7.16 -8.04 6.04
CA TRP A 312 -7.12 -6.86 5.17
C TRP A 312 -5.68 -6.42 4.93
N PHE A 313 -4.83 -6.40 5.96
CA PHE A 313 -3.41 -6.07 5.77
C PHE A 313 -2.71 -6.98 4.77
N LYS A 314 -3.03 -8.28 4.76
CA LYS A 314 -2.44 -9.23 3.78
C LYS A 314 -2.78 -8.90 2.33
N GLN A 315 -3.91 -8.24 2.10
CA GLN A 315 -4.37 -7.81 0.77
C GLN A 315 -3.75 -6.48 0.34
N LEU A 316 -3.14 -5.75 1.27
CA LEU A 316 -2.49 -4.48 0.95
C LEU A 316 -1.13 -4.72 0.28
N PRO A 317 -0.78 -3.92 -0.75
CA PRO A 317 0.50 -4.00 -1.44
C PRO A 317 1.76 -3.91 -0.55
N PHE A 318 1.64 -3.38 0.66
CA PHE A 318 2.74 -3.22 1.61
C PHE A 318 2.53 -4.03 2.89
N GLY A 319 1.56 -4.94 2.91
CA GLY A 319 1.13 -5.56 4.14
C GLY A 319 0.60 -4.50 5.12
N GLN A 320 0.98 -4.67 6.38
CA GLN A 320 0.69 -3.70 7.45
C GLN A 320 1.54 -2.43 7.36
N ARG A 321 2.63 -2.40 6.58
CA ARG A 321 3.51 -1.23 6.50
C ARG A 321 2.81 -0.07 5.77
N LEU A 322 3.03 1.16 6.23
CA LEU A 322 2.48 2.33 5.53
C LEU A 322 3.07 2.47 4.10
N PRO A 323 2.26 2.83 3.10
CA PRO A 323 2.67 2.98 1.71
C PRO A 323 3.44 4.31 1.45
N LEU A 324 4.10 4.87 2.46
CA LEU A 324 4.76 6.18 2.42
C LEU A 324 6.28 6.03 2.50
N ASN A 325 7.03 7.02 2.00
CA ASN A 325 8.47 7.03 2.18
C ASN A 325 8.81 7.38 3.65
N TYR A 326 9.37 6.40 4.37
CA TYR A 326 9.72 6.52 5.79
C TYR A 326 10.66 7.69 6.07
N GLU A 327 11.81 7.76 5.39
CA GLU A 327 12.84 8.76 5.69
C GLU A 327 12.36 10.16 5.35
N ASN A 328 11.74 10.31 4.18
CA ASN A 328 11.30 11.61 3.69
C ASN A 328 10.11 12.15 4.49
N LEU A 329 9.15 11.29 4.87
CA LEU A 329 8.03 11.71 5.71
C LEU A 329 8.52 12.19 7.08
N LEU A 330 9.40 11.42 7.73
CA LEU A 330 9.91 11.81 9.04
C LEU A 330 10.73 13.11 8.99
N GLU A 331 11.57 13.28 7.96
CA GLU A 331 12.33 14.52 7.76
C GLU A 331 11.41 15.71 7.48
N MET A 332 10.39 15.54 6.64
CA MET A 332 9.41 16.59 6.35
C MET A 332 8.67 17.02 7.62
N LEU A 333 8.19 16.07 8.43
CA LEU A 333 7.48 16.35 9.69
C LEU A 333 8.39 16.99 10.74
N TYR A 334 9.64 16.54 10.83
CA TYR A 334 10.62 17.11 11.76
C TYR A 334 10.97 18.55 11.37
N SER A 335 11.32 18.76 10.10
CA SER A 335 11.73 20.06 9.58
C SER A 335 10.59 21.08 9.52
N SER A 336 9.34 20.65 9.29
CA SER A 336 8.19 21.55 9.25
C SER A 336 7.99 22.28 10.59
N VAL A 337 8.10 21.57 11.71
CA VAL A 337 8.02 22.15 13.06
C VAL A 337 9.19 23.10 13.31
N LEU A 338 10.43 22.70 13.01
CA LEU A 338 11.61 23.52 13.30
C LEU A 338 11.69 24.81 12.47
N ASN A 339 11.22 24.75 11.22
CA ASN A 339 11.35 25.86 10.28
C ASN A 339 10.17 26.84 10.33
N HIS A 340 9.10 26.53 11.07
CA HIS A 340 7.93 27.39 11.13
C HIS A 340 8.20 28.64 11.99
N LYS A 341 8.29 29.79 11.33
CA LYS A 341 8.73 31.05 11.97
C LYS A 341 7.83 31.49 13.13
N SER A 342 6.52 31.27 13.05
CA SER A 342 5.59 31.71 14.10
C SER A 342 5.80 30.99 15.44
N PHE A 343 6.41 29.80 15.44
CA PHE A 343 6.66 29.06 16.68
C PHE A 343 7.86 29.59 17.47
N ASN A 344 8.83 30.26 16.82
CA ASN A 344 10.09 30.66 17.45
C ASN A 344 9.91 31.63 18.63
N ASN A 345 8.83 32.39 18.66
CA ASN A 345 8.55 33.38 19.71
C ASN A 345 7.66 32.83 20.83
N ILE A 346 7.25 31.56 20.76
CA ILE A 346 6.36 30.95 21.74
C ILE A 346 7.19 30.46 22.93
N GLU A 347 6.82 30.89 24.14
CA GLU A 347 7.41 30.39 25.38
C GLU A 347 7.24 28.87 25.48
N GLY A 348 8.32 28.15 25.79
CA GLY A 348 8.32 26.68 25.87
C GLY A 348 8.62 25.96 24.55
N PHE A 349 8.71 26.66 23.40
CA PHE A 349 8.99 26.01 22.12
C PHE A 349 10.38 25.33 22.06
N GLU A 350 11.38 25.85 22.77
CA GLU A 350 12.70 25.20 22.86
C GLU A 350 12.64 23.79 23.51
N ASN A 351 11.69 23.56 24.43
CA ASN A 351 11.44 22.22 24.97
C ASN A 351 10.84 21.30 23.90
N ILE A 352 9.92 21.82 23.06
CA ILE A 352 9.37 21.08 21.91
C ILE A 352 10.49 20.73 20.93
N LYS A 353 11.37 21.67 20.57
CA LYS A 353 12.54 21.41 19.69
C LYS A 353 13.42 20.30 20.25
N THR A 354 13.68 20.32 21.55
CA THR A 354 14.49 19.29 22.21
C THR A 354 13.79 17.94 22.16
N LYS A 355 12.49 17.89 22.47
CA LYS A 355 11.68 16.66 22.49
C LYS A 355 11.54 16.05 21.09
N ILE A 356 11.17 16.83 20.09
CA ILE A 356 11.01 16.34 18.70
C ILE A 356 12.35 15.83 18.15
N LYS A 357 13.48 16.48 18.47
CA LYS A 357 14.82 16.00 18.10
C LYS A 357 15.16 14.65 18.75
N GLN A 358 14.86 14.49 20.05
CA GLN A 358 15.08 13.20 20.73
C GLN A 358 14.25 12.07 20.11
N ILE A 359 13.00 12.36 19.76
CA ILE A 359 12.11 11.42 19.08
C ILE A 359 12.65 11.08 17.68
N TYR A 360 13.00 12.10 16.90
CA TYR A 360 13.54 11.93 15.54
C TYR A 360 14.78 11.03 15.50
N LEU A 361 15.69 11.17 16.46
CA LEU A 361 16.90 10.33 16.57
C LEU A 361 16.61 8.86 16.87
N LYS A 362 15.39 8.48 17.30
CA LYS A 362 15.01 7.06 17.45
C LYS A 362 15.00 6.32 16.10
N LYS A 363 14.88 7.03 14.98
CA LYS A 363 14.87 6.42 13.63
C LYS A 363 16.14 5.64 13.30
N GLU A 364 17.28 6.00 13.90
CA GLU A 364 18.60 5.38 13.66
C GLU A 364 18.79 4.05 14.39
N ARG A 365 17.86 3.68 15.28
CA ARG A 365 17.92 2.46 16.09
C ARG A 365 17.20 1.27 15.43
N LYS A 366 16.66 1.45 14.23
CA LYS A 366 15.91 0.48 13.43
C LYS A 366 16.58 0.31 12.07
#